data_AF-A0A520ILH7-F1
#
_entry.id   AF-A0A520ILH7-F1
#
_cell.length_a   1.000
_cell.length_b   1.000
_cell.length_c   1.000
_cell.angle_alpha   90.00
_cell.angle_beta   90.00
_cell.angle_gamma   90.00
#
_symmetry.space_group_name_H-M   'P 1'
#
loop_
_entity.id
_entity.type
_entity.pdbx_description
1 polymer ?
#
loop_
_entity_poly.entity_id
_entity_poly.type
_entity_poly.pdbx_seq_one_letter_code
_entity_poly.pdbx_strand_id
1 'polypeptide(L)'
;VITRAGPYVNAELSRGGFPGWLVNQKARARTDDPAYLAAVDEWLTHVNAIIARHQINGDGKGHSGTVILHQIENELALTTPAQRRYMDHLYAKARADGITVPLFHNDQGRNGYWVPESSTVANVVQGPGDLYAFDGYPGGTCTVAGKPTRGVAAPDWGFYGPGGAKGGASASPDTPAFLAEFGGGWFDYWGSNGGYECNAVQRGKRFQRVFYGTNLANGIDIQSFYMGYGGTSWGWLPAPVVFTSYDYGSAISEARELRSKAEEMKQLGGLIATVPDLAGMVPAAPVEVSSPNVQAYHNRSPESDARFLMVTHKPSNGQTDDRFTITADLPDGRYTFPQAEPMRLNGFDAKWLVAGVNFGGQRLVYSTSELQAALTIDRGDVMLLYGRAGETGETVLRYTSAPTVTVLEGKVMSAFDAAKGDLRLDYMHAGRAVVRITGGGRPALTLILADEAEAVRYWRGSDAVLVRGPT
;
A
#
# COMPACT_ATOMS: atom_id res chain seq x y z
N VAL A 1 -12.25 8.14 3.92
CA VAL A 1 -13.20 7.01 3.89
C VAL A 1 -13.57 6.72 2.44
N ILE A 2 -13.52 5.46 2.02
CA ILE A 2 -14.04 4.98 0.74
C ILE A 2 -15.34 4.23 1.05
N THR A 3 -16.45 4.63 0.44
CA THR A 3 -17.76 4.01 0.71
C THR A 3 -18.10 2.97 -0.35
N ARG A 4 -18.63 1.81 0.06
CA ARG A 4 -18.96 0.69 -0.82
C ARG A 4 -20.32 0.10 -0.42
N ALA A 5 -21.38 0.77 -0.85
CA ALA A 5 -22.73 0.56 -0.31
C ALA A 5 -23.58 -0.43 -1.12
N GLY A 6 -23.00 -1.05 -2.15
CA GLY A 6 -23.67 -2.03 -2.99
C GLY A 6 -24.31 -1.43 -4.25
N PRO A 7 -25.48 -1.95 -4.69
CA PRO A 7 -26.46 -2.73 -3.91
C PRO A 7 -26.07 -4.18 -3.58
N TYR A 8 -25.13 -4.75 -4.33
CA TYR A 8 -24.49 -6.03 -4.03
C TYR A 8 -23.07 -5.77 -3.52
N VAL A 9 -22.65 -6.44 -2.45
CA VAL A 9 -21.32 -6.21 -1.83
C VAL A 9 -20.48 -7.48 -1.69
N ASN A 10 -21.04 -8.67 -1.95
CA ASN A 10 -20.42 -9.93 -1.59
C ASN A 10 -20.03 -9.99 -0.10
N ALA A 11 -18.78 -9.66 0.24
CA ALA A 11 -18.24 -9.52 1.60
C ALA A 11 -18.45 -10.75 2.52
N GLU A 12 -18.59 -11.94 1.93
CA GLU A 12 -18.97 -13.17 2.65
C GLU A 12 -20.24 -13.02 3.52
N LEU A 13 -21.10 -12.06 3.17
CA LEU A 13 -22.40 -11.87 3.82
C LEU A 13 -23.44 -12.81 3.21
N SER A 14 -24.47 -13.12 4.00
CA SER A 14 -25.62 -13.87 3.53
C SER A 14 -26.15 -13.23 2.24
N ARG A 15 -26.15 -14.02 1.15
CA ARG A 15 -26.55 -13.60 -0.20
C ARG A 15 -25.80 -12.37 -0.74
N GLY A 16 -24.58 -12.15 -0.27
CA GLY A 16 -23.74 -11.04 -0.68
C GLY A 16 -24.29 -9.66 -0.31
N GLY A 17 -25.05 -9.57 0.78
CA GLY A 17 -25.69 -8.35 1.28
C GLY A 17 -27.14 -8.15 0.84
N PHE A 18 -27.67 -9.00 -0.05
CA PHE A 18 -29.06 -8.90 -0.46
C PHE A 18 -30.04 -9.36 0.63
N PRO A 19 -31.16 -8.65 0.83
CA PRO A 19 -32.15 -9.02 1.82
C PRO A 19 -32.89 -10.31 1.46
N GLY A 20 -33.40 -10.98 2.49
CA GLY A 20 -34.08 -12.27 2.40
C GLY A 20 -35.24 -12.33 1.39
N TRP A 21 -35.96 -11.24 1.20
CA TRP A 21 -37.12 -11.17 0.30
C TRP A 21 -36.73 -11.09 -1.19
N LEU A 22 -35.49 -10.70 -1.52
CA LEU A 22 -35.03 -10.54 -2.90
C LEU A 22 -34.87 -11.88 -3.65
N VAL A 23 -34.95 -13.03 -2.97
CA VAL A 23 -34.96 -14.34 -3.68
C VAL A 23 -36.34 -14.76 -4.14
N ASN A 24 -37.40 -14.07 -3.69
CA ASN A 24 -38.78 -14.40 -4.07
C ASN A 24 -39.23 -13.66 -5.34
N GLN A 25 -38.39 -12.78 -5.89
CA GLN A 25 -38.66 -12.10 -7.16
C GLN A 25 -38.23 -12.96 -8.36
N LYS A 26 -38.96 -12.81 -9.47
CA LYS A 26 -38.57 -13.37 -10.78
C LYS A 26 -37.51 -12.53 -11.49
N ALA A 27 -37.27 -11.31 -10.99
CA ALA A 27 -36.32 -10.38 -11.56
C ALA A 27 -34.89 -10.92 -11.50
N ARG A 28 -34.12 -10.70 -12.56
CA ARG A 28 -32.71 -11.06 -12.56
C ARG A 28 -31.93 -9.99 -11.79
N ALA A 29 -31.33 -10.38 -10.67
CA ALA A 29 -30.49 -9.47 -9.89
C ALA A 29 -29.24 -9.04 -10.67
N ARG A 30 -28.72 -7.85 -10.36
CA ARG A 30 -27.52 -7.24 -10.97
C ARG A 30 -27.68 -7.06 -12.50
N THR A 31 -28.89 -6.73 -12.94
CA THR A 31 -29.23 -6.38 -14.32
C THR A 31 -30.16 -5.18 -14.35
N ASP A 32 -30.55 -4.74 -15.53
CA ASP A 32 -31.51 -3.67 -15.78
C ASP A 32 -32.99 -4.11 -15.64
N ASP A 33 -33.26 -5.18 -14.89
CA ASP A 33 -34.64 -5.64 -14.68
C ASP A 33 -35.40 -4.61 -13.82
N PRO A 34 -36.52 -4.04 -14.28
CA PRO A 34 -37.20 -2.95 -13.57
C PRO A 34 -37.62 -3.30 -12.14
N ALA A 35 -38.00 -4.55 -11.88
CA ALA A 35 -38.40 -4.95 -10.53
C ALA A 35 -37.19 -5.04 -9.58
N TYR A 36 -36.03 -5.42 -10.09
CA TYR A 36 -34.78 -5.35 -9.33
C TYR A 36 -34.31 -3.90 -9.15
N LEU A 37 -34.37 -3.06 -10.20
CA LEU A 37 -33.97 -1.65 -10.12
C LEU A 37 -34.82 -0.86 -9.13
N ALA A 38 -36.12 -1.14 -9.02
CA ALA A 38 -36.97 -0.49 -8.01
C ALA A 38 -36.49 -0.76 -6.57
N ALA A 39 -36.12 -2.01 -6.28
CA ALA A 39 -35.53 -2.39 -4.99
C ALA A 39 -34.17 -1.73 -4.74
N VAL A 40 -33.34 -1.65 -5.78
CA VAL A 40 -32.05 -0.96 -5.76
C VAL A 40 -32.21 0.52 -5.47
N ASP A 41 -33.13 1.19 -6.15
CA ASP A 41 -33.36 2.63 -6.01
C ASP A 41 -33.86 2.99 -4.61
N GLU A 42 -34.73 2.18 -4.02
CA GLU A 42 -35.17 2.36 -2.64
C GLU A 42 -33.98 2.34 -1.67
N TRP A 43 -33.14 1.29 -1.74
CA TRP A 43 -31.94 1.18 -0.90
C TRP A 43 -30.97 2.35 -1.12
N LEU A 44 -30.63 2.63 -2.38
CA LEU A 44 -29.66 3.66 -2.75
C LEU A 44 -30.12 5.05 -2.31
N THR A 45 -31.40 5.38 -2.47
CA THR A 45 -31.95 6.67 -2.01
C THR A 45 -31.64 6.93 -0.54
N HIS A 46 -31.81 5.90 0.31
CA HIS A 46 -31.59 6.05 1.74
C HIS A 46 -30.11 6.10 2.10
N VAL A 47 -29.29 5.19 1.58
CA VAL A 47 -27.87 5.14 1.95
C VAL A 47 -27.08 6.29 1.34
N ASN A 48 -27.38 6.70 0.10
CA ASN A 48 -26.72 7.83 -0.55
C ASN A 48 -27.02 9.14 0.16
N ALA A 49 -28.24 9.35 0.65
CA ALA A 49 -28.56 10.53 1.45
C ALA A 49 -27.70 10.63 2.73
N ILE A 50 -27.31 9.50 3.33
CA ILE A 50 -26.37 9.47 4.45
C ILE A 50 -24.96 9.79 3.96
N ILE A 51 -24.49 9.10 2.92
CA ILE A 51 -23.14 9.27 2.38
C ILE A 51 -22.91 10.71 1.93
N ALA A 52 -23.89 11.33 1.26
CA ALA A 52 -23.81 12.69 0.73
C ALA A 52 -23.44 13.72 1.82
N ARG A 53 -24.03 13.60 3.02
CA ARG A 53 -23.74 14.48 4.17
C ARG A 53 -22.32 14.35 4.72
N HIS A 54 -21.64 13.24 4.41
CA HIS A 54 -20.30 12.93 4.92
C HIS A 54 -19.20 13.02 3.86
N GLN A 55 -19.49 13.57 2.68
CA GLN A 55 -18.49 13.83 1.65
C GLN A 55 -17.52 14.92 2.06
N ILE A 56 -16.28 14.81 1.61
CA ILE A 56 -15.24 15.82 1.83
C ILE A 56 -15.61 17.17 1.20
N ASN A 57 -16.32 17.15 0.06
CA ASN A 57 -16.83 18.34 -0.61
C ASN A 57 -18.13 18.89 0.01
N GLY A 58 -18.70 18.17 0.98
CA GLY A 58 -20.00 18.45 1.58
C GLY A 58 -21.20 18.18 0.68
N ASP A 59 -22.41 18.41 1.22
CA ASP A 59 -23.69 18.18 0.54
C ASP A 59 -24.36 19.46 0.00
N GLY A 60 -23.65 20.60 0.08
CA GLY A 60 -24.20 21.91 -0.28
C GLY A 60 -25.24 22.46 0.71
N LYS A 61 -25.50 21.77 1.83
CA LYS A 61 -26.46 22.16 2.89
C LYS A 61 -25.79 22.38 4.25
N GLY A 62 -24.46 22.52 4.26
CA GLY A 62 -23.67 22.76 5.46
C GLY A 62 -23.18 21.49 6.17
N HIS A 63 -23.41 20.29 5.61
CA HIS A 63 -22.78 19.06 6.10
C HIS A 63 -21.53 18.72 5.29
N SER A 64 -20.49 18.22 5.97
CA SER A 64 -19.27 17.69 5.34
C SER A 64 -18.67 16.58 6.20
N GLY A 65 -17.80 15.75 5.61
CA GLY A 65 -17.14 14.66 6.33
C GLY A 65 -15.87 14.17 5.65
N THR A 66 -15.61 12.86 5.77
CA THR A 66 -14.34 12.24 5.37
C THR A 66 -14.48 11.27 4.20
N VAL A 67 -15.65 11.19 3.56
CA VAL A 67 -15.86 10.37 2.36
C VAL A 67 -15.18 11.04 1.17
N ILE A 68 -14.24 10.33 0.55
CA ILE A 68 -13.43 10.83 -0.58
C ILE A 68 -13.68 10.08 -1.89
N LEU A 69 -14.27 8.88 -1.83
CA LEU A 69 -14.59 8.03 -2.98
C LEU A 69 -15.84 7.20 -2.67
N HIS A 70 -16.60 6.84 -3.71
CA HIS A 70 -17.76 5.97 -3.60
C HIS A 70 -17.76 4.89 -4.69
N GLN A 71 -17.87 3.63 -4.28
CA GLN A 71 -17.97 2.48 -5.19
C GLN A 71 -19.43 2.24 -5.54
N ILE A 72 -19.71 2.08 -6.84
CA ILE A 72 -20.97 1.52 -7.33
C ILE A 72 -20.78 0.04 -7.64
N GLU A 73 -21.74 -0.81 -7.25
CA GLU A 73 -21.66 -2.26 -7.46
C GLU A 73 -20.46 -2.91 -6.71
N ASN A 74 -20.20 -4.19 -6.97
CA ASN A 74 -19.06 -4.95 -6.48
C ASN A 74 -18.69 -6.10 -7.43
N GLU A 75 -17.48 -6.10 -8.02
CA GLU A 75 -16.96 -7.24 -8.80
C GLU A 75 -17.92 -7.76 -9.91
N LEU A 76 -18.53 -6.86 -10.68
CA LEU A 76 -19.44 -7.23 -11.77
C LEU A 76 -18.65 -7.74 -12.99
N ALA A 77 -18.48 -9.05 -13.11
CA ALA A 77 -17.74 -9.62 -14.24
C ALA A 77 -18.56 -9.70 -15.56
N LEU A 78 -19.89 -9.56 -15.50
CA LEU A 78 -20.76 -9.65 -16.69
C LEU A 78 -20.84 -8.30 -17.40
N THR A 79 -20.53 -8.24 -18.69
CA THR A 79 -20.40 -6.99 -19.46
C THR A 79 -21.39 -6.87 -20.62
N THR A 80 -22.54 -7.54 -20.52
CA THR A 80 -23.56 -7.50 -21.59
C THR A 80 -24.27 -6.13 -21.65
N PRO A 81 -25.03 -5.82 -22.73
CA PRO A 81 -25.80 -4.58 -22.79
C PRO A 81 -26.76 -4.36 -21.60
N ALA A 82 -27.27 -5.44 -21.00
CA ALA A 82 -28.10 -5.35 -19.80
C ALA A 82 -27.30 -4.85 -18.58
N GLN A 83 -26.07 -5.34 -18.38
CA GLN A 83 -25.20 -4.85 -17.32
C GLN A 83 -24.70 -3.44 -17.58
N ARG A 84 -24.48 -3.06 -18.84
CA ARG A 84 -24.13 -1.69 -19.19
C ARG A 84 -25.21 -0.70 -18.74
N ARG A 85 -26.48 -0.95 -19.10
CA ARG A 85 -27.62 -0.13 -18.67
C ARG A 85 -27.79 -0.12 -17.15
N TYR A 86 -27.54 -1.24 -16.49
CA TYR A 86 -27.54 -1.32 -15.02
C TYR A 86 -26.45 -0.44 -14.39
N MET A 87 -25.21 -0.52 -14.85
CA MET A 87 -24.13 0.34 -14.33
C MET A 87 -24.40 1.82 -14.60
N ASP A 88 -24.91 2.17 -15.79
CA ASP A 88 -25.31 3.54 -16.12
C ASP A 88 -26.43 4.03 -15.16
N HIS A 89 -27.39 3.17 -14.83
CA HIS A 89 -28.44 3.45 -13.85
C HIS A 89 -27.88 3.69 -12.45
N LEU A 90 -26.96 2.85 -11.96
CA LEU A 90 -26.32 3.02 -10.66
C LEU A 90 -25.55 4.34 -10.57
N TYR A 91 -24.79 4.68 -11.61
CA TYR A 91 -24.06 5.95 -11.68
C TYR A 91 -25.03 7.13 -11.63
N ALA A 92 -26.05 7.12 -12.50
CA ALA A 92 -27.05 8.19 -12.55
C ALA A 92 -27.79 8.34 -11.21
N LYS A 93 -28.14 7.22 -10.56
CA LYS A 93 -28.79 7.20 -9.25
C LYS A 93 -27.90 7.82 -8.16
N ALA A 94 -26.64 7.41 -8.07
CA ALA A 94 -25.68 7.98 -7.11
C ALA A 94 -25.53 9.50 -7.31
N ARG A 95 -25.40 9.96 -8.55
CA ARG A 95 -25.33 11.40 -8.86
C ARG A 95 -26.61 12.14 -8.50
N ALA A 96 -27.76 11.60 -8.85
CA ALA A 96 -29.07 12.19 -8.54
C ALA A 96 -29.32 12.31 -7.03
N ASP A 97 -28.80 11.37 -6.24
CA ASP A 97 -28.89 11.39 -4.78
C ASP A 97 -27.83 12.28 -4.09
N GLY A 98 -27.00 12.99 -4.87
CA GLY A 98 -26.06 13.99 -4.35
C GLY A 98 -24.65 13.46 -4.07
N ILE A 99 -24.26 12.32 -4.62
CA ILE A 99 -22.87 11.85 -4.56
C ILE A 99 -22.01 12.63 -5.57
N THR A 100 -21.08 13.43 -5.05
CA THR A 100 -20.20 14.34 -5.80
C THR A 100 -18.74 13.93 -5.79
N VAL A 101 -18.32 13.04 -4.86
CA VAL A 101 -16.98 12.44 -4.89
C VAL A 101 -16.81 11.52 -6.12
N PRO A 102 -15.57 11.20 -6.52
CA PRO A 102 -15.35 10.28 -7.63
C PRO A 102 -15.97 8.89 -7.39
N LEU A 103 -16.60 8.37 -8.45
CA LEU A 103 -17.23 7.06 -8.52
C LEU A 103 -16.31 6.05 -9.18
N PHE A 104 -16.32 4.82 -8.68
CA PHE A 104 -15.54 3.74 -9.27
C PHE A 104 -16.26 2.40 -9.15
N HIS A 105 -15.78 1.41 -9.90
CA HIS A 105 -16.13 0.00 -9.77
C HIS A 105 -14.84 -0.79 -9.47
N ASN A 106 -14.94 -1.84 -8.65
CA ASN A 106 -13.83 -2.77 -8.40
C ASN A 106 -13.96 -4.01 -9.30
N ASP A 107 -13.15 -4.09 -10.35
CA ASP A 107 -13.07 -5.25 -11.24
C ASP A 107 -12.56 -6.49 -10.50
N GLN A 108 -13.14 -7.66 -10.80
CA GLN A 108 -12.78 -8.94 -10.17
C GLN A 108 -11.42 -9.42 -10.70
N GLY A 109 -10.35 -8.79 -10.22
CA GLY A 109 -9.04 -8.89 -10.85
C GLY A 109 -8.82 -7.86 -11.94
N ARG A 110 -7.62 -7.87 -12.52
CA ARG A 110 -7.19 -6.99 -13.61
C ARG A 110 -7.74 -7.44 -14.97
N ASN A 111 -9.06 -7.41 -15.19
CA ASN A 111 -9.65 -7.85 -16.47
C ASN A 111 -9.81 -6.72 -17.48
N GLY A 112 -9.84 -5.47 -17.01
CA GLY A 112 -10.16 -4.29 -17.81
C GLY A 112 -11.67 -4.11 -17.97
N TYR A 113 -12.47 -4.51 -16.98
CA TYR A 113 -13.93 -4.30 -16.99
C TYR A 113 -14.32 -3.00 -16.30
N TRP A 114 -15.30 -2.31 -16.89
CA TRP A 114 -15.85 -1.04 -16.38
C TRP A 114 -14.81 0.07 -16.22
N VAL A 115 -13.84 0.08 -17.12
CA VAL A 115 -12.83 1.14 -17.21
C VAL A 115 -13.53 2.45 -17.62
N PRO A 116 -13.13 3.63 -17.09
CA PRO A 116 -13.72 4.91 -17.50
C PRO A 116 -13.77 5.08 -19.02
N GLU A 117 -14.83 5.74 -19.50
CA GLU A 117 -15.05 6.04 -20.92
C GLU A 117 -13.87 6.79 -21.58
N SER A 118 -13.05 7.49 -20.78
CA SER A 118 -11.86 8.20 -21.24
C SER A 118 -10.71 7.28 -21.63
N SER A 119 -10.68 6.02 -21.17
CA SER A 119 -9.56 5.12 -21.48
C SER A 119 -9.57 4.73 -22.96
N THR A 120 -8.41 4.87 -23.60
CA THR A 120 -8.17 4.51 -25.00
C THR A 120 -7.51 3.13 -25.16
N VAL A 121 -7.39 2.36 -24.08
CA VAL A 121 -6.67 1.08 -24.08
C VAL A 121 -7.48 0.01 -24.82
N ALA A 122 -6.85 -0.68 -25.78
CA ALA A 122 -7.52 -1.71 -26.55
C ALA A 122 -8.02 -2.87 -25.68
N ASN A 123 -9.22 -3.38 -25.99
CA ASN A 123 -9.88 -4.53 -25.35
C ASN A 123 -10.34 -4.33 -23.89
N VAL A 124 -10.39 -3.09 -23.40
CA VAL A 124 -11.13 -2.77 -22.17
C VAL A 124 -12.63 -2.78 -22.45
N VAL A 125 -13.42 -2.96 -21.40
CA VAL A 125 -14.87 -2.71 -21.43
C VAL A 125 -15.10 -1.39 -20.71
N GLN A 126 -15.61 -0.40 -21.44
CA GLN A 126 -15.87 0.92 -20.89
C GLN A 126 -17.15 0.94 -20.03
N GLY A 127 -17.12 1.73 -18.95
CA GLY A 127 -18.20 1.92 -18.00
C GLY A 127 -18.26 3.34 -17.45
N PRO A 128 -19.32 3.67 -16.68
CA PRO A 128 -19.62 5.04 -16.30
C PRO A 128 -18.76 5.59 -15.15
N GLY A 129 -17.85 4.81 -14.57
CA GLY A 129 -17.01 5.26 -13.44
C GLY A 129 -16.00 6.34 -13.81
N ASP A 130 -15.57 7.11 -12.81
CA ASP A 130 -14.54 8.15 -12.96
C ASP A 130 -13.11 7.57 -12.82
N LEU A 131 -12.98 6.44 -12.10
CA LEU A 131 -11.70 5.75 -11.89
C LEU A 131 -11.86 4.25 -12.20
N TYR A 132 -10.82 3.64 -12.78
CA TYR A 132 -10.72 2.18 -12.83
C TYR A 132 -10.07 1.68 -11.56
N ALA A 133 -10.72 0.75 -10.88
CA ALA A 133 -10.13 0.01 -9.78
C ALA A 133 -10.27 -1.49 -10.04
N PHE A 134 -9.34 -2.27 -9.47
CA PHE A 134 -9.38 -3.72 -9.58
C PHE A 134 -8.93 -4.36 -8.29
N ASP A 135 -9.35 -5.61 -8.12
CA ASP A 135 -9.05 -6.38 -6.93
C ASP A 135 -7.89 -7.35 -7.15
N GLY A 136 -7.31 -7.78 -6.05
CA GLY A 136 -6.06 -8.51 -6.06
C GLY A 136 -5.86 -9.31 -4.80
N TYR A 137 -5.99 -10.63 -4.91
CA TYR A 137 -5.69 -11.54 -3.81
C TYR A 137 -4.53 -12.48 -4.15
N PRO A 138 -3.36 -11.95 -4.57
CA PRO A 138 -2.26 -12.80 -4.94
C PRO A 138 -1.71 -13.48 -3.69
N GLY A 139 -1.17 -14.68 -3.85
CA GLY A 139 -0.76 -15.51 -2.71
C GLY A 139 -1.09 -16.98 -2.93
N GLY A 140 -0.73 -17.79 -1.94
CA GLY A 140 -1.41 -19.05 -1.69
C GLY A 140 -2.56 -18.83 -0.70
N THR A 141 -3.43 -19.82 -0.57
CA THR A 141 -4.34 -19.96 0.56
C THR A 141 -3.72 -20.84 1.65
N CYS A 142 -4.37 -20.93 2.80
CA CYS A 142 -4.09 -21.95 3.81
C CYS A 142 -4.98 -23.18 3.61
N THR A 143 -4.43 -24.37 3.86
CA THR A 143 -5.19 -25.63 3.95
C THR A 143 -6.06 -25.65 5.21
N VAL A 144 -7.02 -26.58 5.27
CA VAL A 144 -7.85 -26.85 6.48
C VAL A 144 -7.06 -27.15 7.75
N ALA A 145 -5.78 -27.54 7.60
CA ALA A 145 -4.88 -27.83 8.71
C ALA A 145 -3.93 -26.64 9.02
N GLY A 146 -4.24 -25.44 8.53
CA GLY A 146 -3.46 -24.24 8.80
C GLY A 146 -2.07 -24.24 8.16
N LYS A 147 -1.92 -24.80 6.95
CA LYS A 147 -0.63 -24.80 6.22
C LYS A 147 -0.71 -24.01 4.92
N PRO A 148 0.27 -23.13 4.60
CA PRO A 148 0.34 -22.46 3.31
C PRO A 148 0.36 -23.46 2.14
N THR A 149 -0.47 -23.25 1.13
CA THR A 149 -0.62 -24.16 -0.02
C THR A 149 0.49 -24.04 -1.06
N ARG A 150 1.05 -22.85 -1.23
CA ARG A 150 2.15 -22.56 -2.17
C ARG A 150 2.78 -21.19 -1.90
N GLY A 151 4.04 -21.04 -2.30
CA GLY A 151 4.69 -19.73 -2.42
C GLY A 151 4.54 -19.19 -3.84
N VAL A 152 4.12 -17.94 -3.98
CA VAL A 152 3.97 -17.27 -5.30
C VAL A 152 4.79 -15.98 -5.30
N ALA A 153 5.39 -15.67 -6.44
CA ALA A 153 6.03 -14.37 -6.65
C ALA A 153 4.98 -13.25 -6.62
N ALA A 154 5.37 -12.09 -6.09
CA ALA A 154 4.58 -10.88 -6.23
C ALA A 154 4.47 -10.52 -7.72
N PRO A 155 3.24 -10.32 -8.23
CA PRO A 155 3.03 -10.06 -9.64
C PRO A 155 3.18 -8.58 -9.97
N ASP A 156 3.69 -8.29 -11.17
CA ASP A 156 3.80 -6.93 -11.67
C ASP A 156 2.48 -6.50 -12.35
N TRP A 157 1.70 -5.65 -11.66
CA TRP A 157 0.37 -5.17 -12.08
C TRP A 157 0.35 -3.69 -12.46
N GLY A 158 1.43 -3.24 -13.10
CA GLY A 158 1.54 -1.90 -13.64
C GLY A 158 2.76 -1.78 -14.53
N PHE A 159 3.63 -0.82 -14.23
CA PHE A 159 4.75 -0.44 -15.11
C PHE A 159 5.70 -1.57 -15.51
N TYR A 160 5.93 -2.54 -14.63
CA TYR A 160 6.86 -3.65 -14.88
C TYR A 160 6.15 -4.92 -15.38
N GLY A 161 4.83 -4.84 -15.56
CA GLY A 161 3.99 -5.92 -16.02
C GLY A 161 3.79 -5.95 -17.54
N PRO A 162 2.99 -6.90 -18.04
CA PRO A 162 2.72 -7.06 -19.47
C PRO A 162 1.86 -5.94 -20.11
N GLY A 163 1.23 -5.08 -19.31
CA GLY A 163 0.45 -3.94 -19.81
C GLY A 163 -0.95 -4.28 -20.37
N GLY A 164 -1.63 -3.26 -20.89
CA GLY A 164 -2.90 -3.35 -21.62
C GLY A 164 -4.13 -3.55 -20.74
N ALA A 165 -5.25 -3.99 -21.34
CA ALA A 165 -6.53 -4.16 -20.65
C ALA A 165 -6.44 -5.05 -19.41
N LYS A 166 -5.54 -6.04 -19.43
CA LYS A 166 -5.32 -6.93 -18.29
C LYS A 166 -4.10 -6.56 -17.46
N GLY A 167 -3.46 -5.43 -17.71
CA GLY A 167 -2.19 -5.06 -17.07
C GLY A 167 -2.34 -4.38 -15.71
N GLY A 168 -3.53 -4.38 -15.10
CA GLY A 168 -3.80 -3.66 -13.86
C GLY A 168 -3.87 -2.16 -14.11
N ALA A 169 -2.93 -1.40 -13.53
CA ALA A 169 -2.83 0.06 -13.68
C ALA A 169 -2.93 0.54 -15.14
N SER A 170 -2.31 -0.20 -16.05
CA SER A 170 -2.23 0.15 -17.48
C SER A 170 -3.54 -0.03 -18.27
N ALA A 171 -4.61 -0.54 -17.67
CA ALA A 171 -5.93 -0.57 -18.30
C ALA A 171 -6.59 0.82 -18.34
N SER A 172 -6.17 1.73 -17.45
CA SER A 172 -6.68 3.09 -17.33
C SER A 172 -5.54 4.07 -17.03
N PRO A 173 -4.63 4.31 -17.99
CA PRO A 173 -3.39 5.05 -17.76
C PRO A 173 -3.60 6.51 -17.36
N ASP A 174 -4.76 7.09 -17.65
CA ASP A 174 -5.09 8.50 -17.35
C ASP A 174 -5.77 8.68 -15.98
N THR A 175 -5.92 7.60 -15.20
CA THR A 175 -6.45 7.64 -13.84
C THR A 175 -5.44 7.06 -12.86
N PRO A 176 -5.37 7.53 -11.59
CA PRO A 176 -4.53 6.92 -10.56
C PRO A 176 -4.77 5.41 -10.48
N ALA A 177 -3.69 4.64 -10.44
CA ALA A 177 -3.81 3.19 -10.40
C ALA A 177 -4.35 2.75 -9.03
N PHE A 178 -5.45 1.99 -9.04
CA PHE A 178 -6.24 1.76 -7.84
C PHE A 178 -6.49 0.26 -7.61
N LEU A 179 -5.90 -0.28 -6.54
CA LEU A 179 -6.24 -1.56 -5.94
C LEU A 179 -7.35 -1.37 -4.88
N ALA A 180 -8.60 -1.61 -5.25
CA ALA A 180 -9.76 -1.41 -4.37
C ALA A 180 -9.83 -2.46 -3.25
N GLU A 181 -9.48 -3.70 -3.55
CA GLU A 181 -9.23 -4.75 -2.57
C GLU A 181 -7.91 -5.44 -2.85
N PHE A 182 -6.94 -5.26 -1.95
CA PHE A 182 -5.75 -6.09 -1.93
C PHE A 182 -5.72 -6.99 -0.69
N GLY A 183 -5.58 -8.29 -0.90
CA GLY A 183 -5.72 -9.32 0.13
C GLY A 183 -4.75 -9.15 1.31
N GLY A 184 -5.25 -8.54 2.39
CA GLY A 184 -4.63 -8.42 3.70
C GLY A 184 -4.80 -9.66 4.57
N GLY A 185 -5.55 -10.64 4.12
CA GLY A 185 -5.81 -11.92 4.80
C GLY A 185 -6.57 -12.87 3.89
N TRP A 186 -7.36 -13.77 4.45
CA TRP A 186 -8.29 -14.62 3.69
C TRP A 186 -9.44 -15.08 4.60
N PHE A 187 -10.64 -15.24 4.05
CA PHE A 187 -11.79 -15.78 4.79
C PHE A 187 -11.52 -17.24 5.18
N ASP A 188 -12.22 -17.74 6.20
CA ASP A 188 -12.14 -19.15 6.61
C ASP A 188 -13.51 -19.82 6.55
N TYR A 189 -13.51 -21.14 6.41
CA TYR A 189 -14.72 -21.92 6.12
C TYR A 189 -15.01 -22.97 7.19
N TRP A 190 -16.26 -23.42 7.24
CA TRP A 190 -16.71 -24.43 8.19
C TRP A 190 -15.85 -25.71 8.11
N GLY A 191 -15.40 -26.20 9.26
CA GLY A 191 -14.55 -27.38 9.39
C GLY A 191 -13.05 -27.12 9.23
N SER A 192 -12.63 -25.88 8.97
CA SER A 192 -11.22 -25.47 9.04
C SER A 192 -10.71 -25.45 10.49
N ASN A 193 -9.42 -25.73 10.68
CA ASN A 193 -8.75 -25.68 11.97
C ASN A 193 -7.49 -24.80 11.88
N GLY A 194 -7.64 -23.53 12.26
CA GLY A 194 -6.52 -22.57 12.32
C GLY A 194 -6.26 -21.79 11.02
N GLY A 195 -7.25 -21.66 10.14
CA GLY A 195 -7.10 -20.91 8.89
C GLY A 195 -6.68 -19.45 9.11
N TYR A 196 -7.33 -18.73 10.04
CA TYR A 196 -6.98 -17.33 10.33
C TYR A 196 -5.56 -17.15 10.89
N GLU A 197 -5.10 -18.02 11.79
CA GLU A 197 -3.72 -17.95 12.30
C GLU A 197 -2.69 -18.24 11.21
N CYS A 198 -2.96 -19.21 10.34
CA CYS A 198 -2.14 -19.45 9.16
C CYS A 198 -2.13 -18.25 8.21
N ASN A 199 -3.29 -17.62 7.95
CA ASN A 199 -3.41 -16.44 7.09
C ASN A 199 -2.66 -15.23 7.66
N ALA A 200 -2.67 -15.05 8.98
CA ALA A 200 -1.94 -14.01 9.67
C ALA A 200 -0.42 -14.11 9.44
N VAL A 201 0.11 -15.34 9.34
CA VAL A 201 1.52 -15.61 9.04
C VAL A 201 1.81 -15.58 7.53
N GLN A 202 1.01 -16.27 6.72
CA GLN A 202 1.22 -16.40 5.28
C GLN A 202 1.17 -15.04 4.57
N ARG A 203 0.21 -14.19 4.96
CA ARG A 203 0.10 -12.79 4.52
C ARG A 203 0.66 -11.83 5.58
N GLY A 204 1.63 -12.29 6.36
CA GLY A 204 2.26 -11.54 7.44
C GLY A 204 3.28 -10.51 6.94
N LYS A 205 4.09 -10.00 7.86
CA LYS A 205 5.09 -8.95 7.63
C LYS A 205 5.89 -9.11 6.32
N ARG A 206 6.53 -10.27 6.11
CA ARG A 206 7.35 -10.55 4.91
C ARG A 206 6.56 -10.51 3.60
N PHE A 207 5.31 -10.98 3.60
CA PHE A 207 4.42 -10.85 2.45
C PHE A 207 4.13 -9.39 2.14
N GLN A 208 3.79 -8.59 3.15
CA GLN A 208 3.49 -7.18 2.98
C GLN A 208 4.70 -6.42 2.40
N ARG A 209 5.90 -6.70 2.91
CA ARG A 209 7.15 -6.12 2.41
C ARG A 209 7.33 -6.33 0.92
N VAL A 210 7.22 -7.60 0.48
CA VAL A 210 7.39 -7.96 -0.92
C VAL A 210 6.23 -7.47 -1.78
N PHE A 211 4.99 -7.83 -1.44
CA PHE A 211 3.83 -7.56 -2.30
C PHE A 211 3.44 -6.08 -2.31
N TYR A 212 3.40 -5.41 -1.17
CA TYR A 212 3.00 -3.99 -1.13
C TYR A 212 4.10 -3.10 -1.71
N GLY A 213 5.38 -3.45 -1.50
CA GLY A 213 6.49 -2.80 -2.16
C GLY A 213 6.47 -2.96 -3.69
N THR A 214 6.12 -4.16 -4.18
CA THR A 214 5.93 -4.39 -5.62
C THR A 214 4.76 -3.59 -6.18
N ASN A 215 3.67 -3.41 -5.42
CA ASN A 215 2.56 -2.54 -5.83
C ASN A 215 3.01 -1.07 -5.94
N LEU A 216 3.74 -0.55 -4.95
CA LEU A 216 4.33 0.80 -5.03
C LEU A 216 5.25 0.94 -6.25
N ALA A 217 6.14 -0.03 -6.48
CA ALA A 217 7.04 -0.01 -7.64
C ALA A 217 6.27 -0.07 -8.98
N ASN A 218 5.15 -0.77 -9.03
CA ASN A 218 4.30 -0.83 -10.22
C ASN A 218 3.41 0.39 -10.40
N GLY A 219 3.53 1.41 -9.54
CA GLY A 219 2.81 2.67 -9.66
C GLY A 219 1.37 2.58 -9.16
N ILE A 220 1.07 1.68 -8.22
CA ILE A 220 -0.25 1.68 -7.56
C ILE A 220 -0.32 2.86 -6.58
N ASP A 221 -1.14 3.86 -6.93
CA ASP A 221 -1.29 5.11 -6.17
C ASP A 221 -2.30 4.98 -5.03
N ILE A 222 -3.35 4.19 -5.22
CA ILE A 222 -4.42 3.98 -4.23
C ILE A 222 -4.52 2.48 -3.95
N GLN A 223 -4.42 2.11 -2.66
CA GLN A 223 -4.57 0.72 -2.24
C GLN A 223 -5.39 0.61 -0.96
N SER A 224 -6.42 -0.22 -1.00
CA SER A 224 -7.22 -0.60 0.16
C SER A 224 -6.96 -2.06 0.53
N PHE A 225 -6.75 -2.33 1.82
CA PHE A 225 -6.39 -3.65 2.33
C PHE A 225 -7.64 -4.39 2.80
N TYR A 226 -8.00 -5.45 2.08
CA TYR A 226 -9.13 -6.31 2.43
C TYR A 226 -8.63 -7.58 3.14
N MET A 227 -8.78 -7.76 4.45
CA MET A 227 -9.25 -6.82 5.47
C MET A 227 -8.09 -6.22 6.27
N GLY A 228 -8.24 -4.96 6.67
CA GLY A 228 -7.42 -4.33 7.71
C GLY A 228 -7.84 -4.76 9.12
N TYR A 229 -9.16 -4.83 9.35
CA TYR A 229 -9.84 -5.40 10.51
C TYR A 229 -11.11 -6.08 9.99
N GLY A 230 -11.29 -7.37 10.25
CA GLY A 230 -12.46 -8.09 9.76
C GLY A 230 -13.64 -8.10 10.75
N GLY A 231 -13.39 -8.36 12.03
CA GLY A 231 -14.41 -8.35 13.08
C GLY A 231 -15.18 -9.67 13.20
N THR A 232 -16.49 -9.57 13.47
CA THR A 232 -17.36 -10.72 13.76
C THR A 232 -18.62 -10.68 12.89
N SER A 233 -18.93 -11.78 12.23
CA SER A 233 -20.19 -12.01 11.52
C SER A 233 -21.29 -12.43 12.50
N TRP A 234 -21.73 -11.49 13.35
CA TRP A 234 -22.75 -11.72 14.37
C TRP A 234 -24.17 -11.86 13.77
N GLY A 235 -25.14 -12.33 14.56
CA GLY A 235 -26.56 -12.17 14.25
C GLY A 235 -27.05 -12.74 12.90
N TRP A 236 -26.53 -13.89 12.47
CA TRP A 236 -26.89 -14.52 11.17
C TRP A 236 -26.52 -13.71 9.92
N LEU A 237 -25.59 -12.75 10.05
CA LEU A 237 -25.01 -12.02 8.92
C LEU A 237 -24.23 -12.86 7.89
N PRO A 238 -23.47 -13.92 8.25
CA PRO A 238 -22.55 -14.53 7.30
C PRO A 238 -23.23 -15.36 6.22
N ALA A 239 -22.56 -15.51 5.08
CA ALA A 239 -22.86 -16.51 4.07
C ALA A 239 -22.65 -17.92 4.62
N PRO A 240 -23.32 -18.97 4.07
CA PRO A 240 -23.15 -20.35 4.53
C PRO A 240 -21.72 -20.92 4.43
N VAL A 241 -20.83 -20.26 3.68
CA VAL A 241 -19.44 -20.72 3.51
C VAL A 241 -18.54 -20.30 4.67
N VAL A 242 -18.83 -19.21 5.38
CA VAL A 242 -18.05 -18.71 6.53
C VAL A 242 -18.82 -18.92 7.84
N PHE A 243 -18.10 -18.84 8.96
CA PHE A 243 -18.65 -18.97 10.31
C PHE A 243 -18.66 -17.62 11.06
N THR A 244 -18.90 -17.64 12.37
CA THR A 244 -19.10 -16.42 13.18
C THR A 244 -17.89 -15.50 13.20
N SER A 245 -16.68 -16.03 13.37
CA SER A 245 -15.47 -15.21 13.36
C SER A 245 -15.17 -14.75 11.94
N TYR A 246 -14.88 -13.47 11.80
CA TYR A 246 -14.38 -12.88 10.56
C TYR A 246 -13.03 -12.19 10.81
N ASP A 247 -12.19 -12.78 11.68
CA ASP A 247 -10.85 -12.26 12.00
C ASP A 247 -9.98 -12.03 10.74
N TYR A 248 -10.16 -12.90 9.74
CA TYR A 248 -9.55 -12.83 8.42
C TYR A 248 -8.02 -13.07 8.41
N GLY A 249 -7.37 -13.25 9.57
CA GLY A 249 -5.91 -13.16 9.67
C GLY A 249 -5.40 -11.75 9.34
N SER A 250 -6.25 -10.74 9.54
CA SER A 250 -5.99 -9.34 9.21
C SER A 250 -4.98 -8.69 10.16
N ALA A 251 -4.56 -7.45 9.87
CA ALA A 251 -3.55 -6.77 10.68
C ALA A 251 -4.01 -6.49 12.11
N ILE A 252 -5.30 -6.22 12.27
CA ILE A 252 -5.97 -6.05 13.55
C ILE A 252 -6.83 -7.29 13.78
N SER A 253 -6.60 -8.01 14.88
CA SER A 253 -7.38 -9.21 15.20
C SER A 253 -8.84 -8.90 15.48
N GLU A 254 -9.71 -9.91 15.48
CA GLU A 254 -11.12 -9.79 15.85
C GLU A 254 -11.30 -9.10 17.22
N ALA A 255 -10.44 -9.41 18.19
CA ALA A 255 -10.39 -8.79 19.52
C ALA A 255 -9.80 -7.35 19.54
N ARG A 256 -9.34 -6.86 18.38
CA ARG A 256 -8.70 -5.56 18.14
C ARG A 256 -7.24 -5.45 18.60
N GLU A 257 -6.55 -6.59 18.71
CA GLU A 257 -5.12 -6.62 19.00
C GLU A 257 -4.32 -6.37 17.72
N LEU A 258 -3.19 -5.67 17.84
CA LEU A 258 -2.29 -5.45 16.71
C LEU A 258 -1.38 -6.67 16.53
N ARG A 259 -1.35 -7.22 15.32
CA ARG A 259 -0.38 -8.27 14.93
C ARG A 259 0.92 -7.63 14.42
N SER A 260 2.00 -8.40 14.32
CA SER A 260 3.28 -7.93 13.75
C SER A 260 3.16 -7.36 12.33
N LYS A 261 2.17 -7.81 11.56
CA LYS A 261 1.86 -7.27 10.23
C LYS A 261 1.18 -5.89 10.27
N ALA A 262 0.60 -5.46 11.39
CA ALA A 262 0.16 -4.08 11.58
C ALA A 262 1.36 -3.14 11.76
N GLU A 263 2.42 -3.60 12.40
CA GLU A 263 3.66 -2.83 12.58
C GLU A 263 4.32 -2.52 11.25
N GLU A 264 4.38 -3.49 10.33
CA GLU A 264 4.88 -3.27 8.97
C GLU A 264 4.00 -2.29 8.18
N MET A 265 2.66 -2.39 8.29
CA MET A 265 1.75 -1.42 7.68
C MET A 265 1.97 -0.01 8.22
N LYS A 266 2.31 0.14 9.50
CA LYS A 266 2.71 1.43 10.07
C LYS A 266 4.00 1.95 9.45
N GLN A 267 4.99 1.09 9.23
CA GLN A 267 6.25 1.50 8.59
C GLN A 267 6.03 1.93 7.13
N LEU A 268 5.23 1.18 6.38
CA LEU A 268 4.78 1.57 5.03
C LEU A 268 4.07 2.93 5.03
N GLY A 269 3.11 3.11 5.95
CA GLY A 269 2.40 4.39 6.09
C GLY A 269 3.34 5.54 6.46
N GLY A 270 4.35 5.27 7.30
CA GLY A 270 5.39 6.23 7.67
C GLY A 270 6.25 6.66 6.48
N LEU A 271 6.67 5.70 5.65
CA LEU A 271 7.38 5.96 4.39
C LEU A 271 6.54 6.85 3.46
N ILE A 272 5.30 6.46 3.17
CA ILE A 272 4.40 7.22 2.28
C ILE A 272 4.14 8.63 2.82
N ALA A 273 3.89 8.77 4.12
CA ALA A 273 3.66 10.08 4.75
C ALA A 273 4.91 10.96 4.82
N THR A 274 6.11 10.38 4.66
CA THR A 274 7.39 11.11 4.67
C THR A 274 7.84 11.46 3.24
N VAL A 275 7.50 10.62 2.26
CA VAL A 275 7.91 10.77 0.86
C VAL A 275 6.64 10.82 -0.02
N PRO A 276 5.91 11.95 -0.02
CA PRO A 276 4.70 12.10 -0.83
C PRO A 276 4.98 11.96 -2.34
N ASP A 277 6.23 12.20 -2.76
CA ASP A 277 6.74 11.94 -4.11
C ASP A 277 6.52 10.51 -4.61
N LEU A 278 6.25 9.55 -3.70
CA LEU A 278 5.91 8.18 -4.07
C LEU A 278 4.64 8.10 -4.92
N ALA A 279 3.70 9.04 -4.74
CA ALA A 279 2.53 9.17 -5.60
C ALA A 279 2.95 9.64 -6.99
N GLY A 280 2.53 8.92 -8.04
CA GLY A 280 2.85 9.29 -9.42
C GLY A 280 4.31 9.06 -9.85
N MET A 281 5.11 8.29 -9.10
CA MET A 281 6.43 7.90 -9.59
C MET A 281 6.34 7.01 -10.83
N VAL A 282 7.27 7.23 -11.76
CA VAL A 282 7.40 6.47 -13.00
C VAL A 282 8.70 5.66 -13.01
N PRO A 283 8.85 4.63 -13.85
CA PRO A 283 10.11 3.91 -13.98
C PRO A 283 11.27 4.83 -14.35
N ALA A 284 12.42 4.55 -13.77
CA ALA A 284 13.70 5.18 -14.08
C ALA A 284 14.60 4.22 -14.86
N ALA A 285 15.83 4.66 -15.16
CA ALA A 285 16.85 3.82 -15.77
C ALA A 285 17.10 2.56 -14.91
N PRO A 286 17.30 1.38 -15.51
CA PRO A 286 17.63 0.16 -14.77
C PRO A 286 18.87 0.33 -13.89
N VAL A 287 18.91 -0.43 -12.80
CA VAL A 287 20.06 -0.48 -11.89
C VAL A 287 20.84 -1.77 -12.09
N GLU A 288 22.13 -1.74 -11.76
CA GLU A 288 22.98 -2.92 -11.74
C GLU A 288 22.98 -3.51 -10.33
N VAL A 289 22.61 -4.79 -10.19
CA VAL A 289 22.64 -5.51 -8.91
C VAL A 289 23.72 -6.57 -8.98
N SER A 290 24.59 -6.62 -7.97
CA SER A 290 25.77 -7.51 -8.00
C SER A 290 25.45 -9.00 -7.81
N SER A 291 24.26 -9.34 -7.30
CA SER A 291 23.80 -10.73 -7.13
C SER A 291 22.76 -11.08 -8.20
N PRO A 292 22.87 -12.23 -8.89
CA PRO A 292 21.87 -12.67 -9.86
C PRO A 292 20.54 -13.11 -9.21
N ASN A 293 20.54 -13.37 -7.88
CA ASN A 293 19.37 -13.80 -7.12
C ASN A 293 18.54 -12.62 -6.59
N VAL A 294 19.01 -11.39 -6.79
CA VAL A 294 18.38 -10.17 -6.30
C VAL A 294 18.00 -9.28 -7.48
N GLN A 295 16.84 -8.63 -7.39
CA GLN A 295 16.39 -7.61 -8.33
C GLN A 295 16.00 -6.34 -7.58
N ALA A 296 16.03 -5.22 -8.29
CA ALA A 296 15.59 -3.93 -7.80
C ALA A 296 14.76 -3.24 -8.87
N TYR A 297 13.52 -2.88 -8.52
CA TYR A 297 12.73 -1.91 -9.28
C TYR A 297 13.27 -0.52 -8.96
N HIS A 298 13.29 0.38 -9.93
CA HIS A 298 13.82 1.73 -9.76
C HIS A 298 12.88 2.75 -10.37
N ASN A 299 12.23 3.54 -9.51
CA ASN A 299 11.28 4.55 -9.91
C ASN A 299 11.78 5.95 -9.52
N ARG A 300 11.24 6.96 -10.19
CA ARG A 300 11.52 8.37 -9.94
C ARG A 300 10.23 9.21 -9.93
N SER A 301 10.20 10.23 -9.09
CA SER A 301 9.25 11.33 -9.23
C SER A 301 9.57 12.14 -10.50
N PRO A 302 8.61 12.35 -11.42
CA PRO A 302 8.80 13.26 -12.53
C PRO A 302 9.14 14.70 -12.11
N GLU A 303 8.69 15.12 -10.93
CA GLU A 303 8.76 16.50 -10.45
C GLU A 303 10.04 16.81 -9.68
N SER A 304 10.39 15.97 -8.70
CA SER A 304 11.52 16.21 -7.78
C SER A 304 12.74 15.35 -8.07
N ASP A 305 12.58 14.35 -8.94
CA ASP A 305 13.52 13.28 -9.20
C ASP A 305 13.87 12.40 -7.98
N ALA A 306 13.12 12.51 -6.88
CA ALA A 306 13.20 11.58 -5.75
C ALA A 306 13.04 10.14 -6.24
N ARG A 307 13.82 9.21 -5.70
CA ARG A 307 13.88 7.82 -6.15
C ARG A 307 13.34 6.86 -5.11
N PHE A 308 12.66 5.83 -5.61
CA PHE A 308 12.26 4.66 -4.84
C PHE A 308 12.89 3.41 -5.47
N LEU A 309 13.60 2.63 -4.67
CA LEU A 309 14.14 1.35 -5.07
C LEU A 309 13.52 0.25 -4.23
N MET A 310 12.68 -0.57 -4.86
CA MET A 310 12.10 -1.76 -4.24
C MET A 310 13.00 -2.96 -4.55
N VAL A 311 13.70 -3.45 -3.53
CA VAL A 311 14.67 -4.55 -3.66
C VAL A 311 14.06 -5.84 -3.13
N THR A 312 14.12 -6.92 -3.91
CA THR A 312 13.65 -8.26 -3.48
C THR A 312 14.38 -9.36 -4.25
N HIS A 313 14.09 -10.62 -3.95
CA HIS A 313 14.67 -11.75 -4.66
C HIS A 313 14.18 -11.81 -6.12
N LYS A 314 14.91 -12.53 -6.96
CA LYS A 314 14.54 -12.86 -8.35
C LYS A 314 14.48 -14.38 -8.51
N PRO A 315 13.27 -14.99 -8.58
CA PRO A 315 11.94 -14.39 -8.43
C PRO A 315 11.66 -13.90 -7.00
N SER A 316 10.65 -13.02 -6.84
CA SER A 316 10.35 -12.32 -5.57
C SER A 316 9.90 -13.22 -4.42
N ASN A 317 9.62 -14.49 -4.68
CA ASN A 317 9.37 -15.52 -3.66
C ASN A 317 10.62 -16.34 -3.28
N GLY A 318 11.81 -15.90 -3.71
CA GLY A 318 13.09 -16.46 -3.28
C GLY A 318 13.29 -16.36 -1.76
N GLN A 319 14.07 -17.30 -1.22
CA GLN A 319 14.28 -17.47 0.22
C GLN A 319 15.76 -17.68 0.59
N THR A 320 16.67 -17.36 -0.32
CA THR A 320 18.11 -17.44 -0.10
C THR A 320 18.58 -16.33 0.83
N ASP A 321 19.85 -16.41 1.25
CA ASP A 321 20.53 -15.39 2.03
C ASP A 321 21.63 -14.78 1.16
N ASP A 322 21.30 -13.68 0.49
CA ASP A 322 22.13 -13.07 -0.53
C ASP A 322 22.79 -11.78 -0.03
N ARG A 323 24.06 -11.60 -0.38
CA ARG A 323 24.80 -10.36 -0.19
C ARG A 323 24.97 -9.65 -1.52
N PHE A 324 24.72 -8.34 -1.57
CA PHE A 324 24.70 -7.58 -2.81
C PHE A 324 25.00 -6.09 -2.63
N THR A 325 25.43 -5.45 -3.72
CA THR A 325 25.48 -4.00 -3.90
C THR A 325 24.59 -3.60 -5.07
N ILE A 326 24.21 -2.32 -5.12
CA ILE A 326 23.47 -1.71 -6.23
C ILE A 326 24.34 -0.59 -6.81
N THR A 327 24.48 -0.56 -8.13
CA THR A 327 24.97 0.60 -8.87
C THR A 327 23.82 1.26 -9.60
N ALA A 328 23.58 2.55 -9.36
CA ALA A 328 22.47 3.29 -9.94
C ALA A 328 22.84 4.74 -10.24
N ASP A 329 22.21 5.29 -11.28
CA ASP A 329 22.16 6.74 -11.51
C ASP A 329 21.09 7.33 -10.60
N LEU A 330 21.54 8.10 -9.61
CA LEU A 330 20.72 8.81 -8.65
C LEU A 330 20.77 10.32 -8.94
N PRO A 331 19.84 11.13 -8.38
CA PRO A 331 19.78 12.56 -8.67
C PRO A 331 21.06 13.33 -8.33
N ASP A 332 21.80 12.83 -7.34
CA ASP A 332 23.01 13.45 -6.82
C ASP A 332 24.31 12.88 -7.45
N GLY A 333 24.20 11.94 -8.39
CA GLY A 333 25.32 11.30 -9.08
C GLY A 333 25.13 9.80 -9.30
N ARG A 334 26.11 9.15 -9.94
CA ARG A 334 26.17 7.69 -10.04
C ARG A 334 26.87 7.10 -8.82
N TYR A 335 26.22 6.16 -8.16
CA TYR A 335 26.71 5.54 -6.92
C TYR A 335 26.68 4.02 -7.01
N THR A 336 27.71 3.37 -6.46
CA THR A 336 27.68 1.96 -6.05
C THR A 336 27.58 1.92 -4.54
N PHE A 337 26.49 1.35 -4.01
CA PHE A 337 26.18 1.35 -2.59
C PHE A 337 25.67 -0.01 -2.11
N PRO A 338 25.93 -0.35 -0.84
CA PRO A 338 26.79 0.35 0.12
C PRO A 338 28.28 0.24 -0.26
N GLN A 339 29.09 1.20 0.20
CA GLN A 339 30.52 1.28 -0.05
C GLN A 339 31.36 0.48 0.95
N ALA A 340 30.88 0.31 2.18
CA ALA A 340 31.62 -0.40 3.23
C ALA A 340 31.41 -1.92 3.22
N GLU A 341 30.17 -2.38 3.40
CA GLU A 341 29.82 -3.80 3.52
C GLU A 341 28.56 -4.09 2.71
N PRO A 342 28.51 -5.15 1.87
CA PRO A 342 27.33 -5.45 1.05
C PRO A 342 26.05 -5.54 1.87
N MET A 343 24.94 -5.06 1.30
CA MET A 343 23.60 -5.29 1.85
C MET A 343 23.31 -6.78 1.90
N ARG A 344 22.43 -7.18 2.81
CA ARG A 344 21.94 -8.55 2.95
C ARG A 344 20.44 -8.61 2.66
N LEU A 345 20.00 -9.61 1.91
CA LEU A 345 18.58 -9.96 1.74
C LEU A 345 18.42 -11.41 2.17
N ASN A 346 17.70 -11.65 3.27
CA ASN A 346 17.63 -12.97 3.91
C ASN A 346 16.20 -13.53 3.97
N GLY A 347 15.99 -14.62 3.24
CA GLY A 347 14.70 -15.29 3.15
C GLY A 347 13.71 -14.50 2.31
N PHE A 348 12.42 -14.84 2.44
CA PHE A 348 11.37 -14.09 1.78
C PHE A 348 11.27 -12.69 2.38
N ASP A 349 11.78 -11.67 1.70
CA ASP A 349 11.88 -10.30 2.21
C ASP A 349 12.07 -9.28 1.07
N ALA A 350 11.92 -8.00 1.40
CA ALA A 350 12.20 -6.88 0.52
C ALA A 350 12.66 -5.62 1.28
N LYS A 351 13.39 -4.74 0.62
CA LYS A 351 13.80 -3.43 1.16
C LYS A 351 13.21 -2.29 0.32
N TRP A 352 12.70 -1.27 1.01
CA TRP A 352 12.13 -0.05 0.46
C TRP A 352 13.11 1.11 0.61
N LEU A 353 14.01 1.23 -0.35
CA LEU A 353 15.08 2.22 -0.30
C LEU A 353 14.64 3.52 -0.98
N VAL A 354 15.13 4.64 -0.48
CA VAL A 354 14.88 5.96 -1.05
C VAL A 354 16.20 6.70 -1.31
N ALA A 355 16.21 7.51 -2.36
CA ALA A 355 17.36 8.31 -2.75
C ALA A 355 16.94 9.65 -3.35
N GLY A 356 17.80 10.66 -3.24
CA GLY A 356 17.54 12.02 -3.72
C GLY A 356 16.32 12.70 -3.09
N VAL A 357 15.99 12.37 -1.84
CA VAL A 357 14.82 12.93 -1.13
C VAL A 357 15.23 14.18 -0.36
N ASN A 358 14.43 15.24 -0.48
CA ASN A 358 14.52 16.42 0.37
C ASN A 358 13.52 16.31 1.51
N PHE A 359 13.95 16.57 2.75
CA PHE A 359 13.06 16.64 3.90
C PHE A 359 13.53 17.74 4.85
N GLY A 360 12.63 18.61 5.30
CA GLY A 360 13.03 19.78 6.09
C GLY A 360 14.16 20.56 5.39
N GLY A 361 15.27 20.77 6.10
CA GLY A 361 16.48 21.37 5.52
C GLY A 361 17.52 20.37 5.02
N GLN A 362 17.21 19.07 4.94
CA GLN A 362 18.14 17.99 4.62
C GLN A 362 18.00 17.46 3.19
N ARG A 363 19.08 16.89 2.67
CA ARG A 363 19.14 16.17 1.39
C ARG A 363 19.68 14.76 1.64
N LEU A 364 18.80 13.77 1.54
CA LEU A 364 19.16 12.36 1.56
C LEU A 364 19.61 11.94 0.16
N VAL A 365 20.91 11.73 -0.01
CA VAL A 365 21.50 11.24 -1.27
C VAL A 365 21.02 9.81 -1.51
N TYR A 366 21.23 8.93 -0.54
CA TYR A 366 20.60 7.60 -0.45
C TYR A 366 20.68 7.05 0.97
N SER A 367 19.90 6.01 1.24
CA SER A 367 20.03 5.16 2.43
C SER A 367 19.79 3.70 2.06
N THR A 368 20.60 2.79 2.62
CA THR A 368 20.34 1.34 2.58
C THR A 368 19.42 0.87 3.71
N SER A 369 19.12 1.76 4.65
CA SER A 369 18.07 1.62 5.66
C SER A 369 16.75 2.22 5.17
N GLU A 370 15.64 1.70 5.66
CA GLU A 370 14.30 2.13 5.27
C GLU A 370 13.86 3.33 6.10
N LEU A 371 13.11 4.23 5.47
CA LEU A 371 12.65 5.47 6.08
C LEU A 371 11.26 5.28 6.71
N GLN A 372 11.15 5.47 8.02
CA GLN A 372 9.87 5.40 8.73
C GLN A 372 9.29 6.77 9.06
N ALA A 373 10.13 7.76 9.35
CA ALA A 373 9.69 9.12 9.63
C ALA A 373 10.79 10.14 9.33
N ALA A 374 10.40 11.30 8.80
CA ALA A 374 11.18 12.52 8.89
C ALA A 374 10.28 13.71 9.19
N LEU A 375 10.67 14.53 10.17
CA LEU A 375 9.87 15.63 10.70
C LEU A 375 10.79 16.81 11.01
N THR A 376 10.29 18.03 10.83
CA THR A 376 10.92 19.23 11.41
C THR A 376 10.25 19.52 12.74
N ILE A 377 11.04 19.54 13.82
CA ILE A 377 10.60 19.83 15.19
C ILE A 377 11.36 21.07 15.65
N ASP A 378 10.62 22.13 15.98
CA ASP A 378 11.15 23.47 16.24
C ASP A 378 12.05 24.00 15.11
N ARG A 379 13.37 24.04 15.33
CA ARG A 379 14.38 24.51 14.36
C ARG A 379 15.30 23.40 13.85
N GLY A 380 15.02 22.15 14.22
CA GLY A 380 15.81 20.99 13.85
C GLY A 380 14.99 19.95 13.11
N ASP A 381 15.67 19.13 12.33
CA ASP A 381 15.08 18.00 11.66
C ASP A 381 15.32 16.72 12.49
N VAL A 382 14.37 15.80 12.44
CA VAL A 382 14.46 14.47 13.03
C VAL A 382 14.16 13.45 11.94
N MET A 383 15.01 12.44 11.82
CA MET A 383 14.82 11.34 10.88
C MET A 383 14.95 10.01 11.60
N LEU A 384 14.06 9.07 11.30
CA LEU A 384 14.09 7.68 11.77
C LEU A 384 14.29 6.75 10.58
N LEU A 385 15.45 6.10 10.55
CA LEU A 385 15.78 5.03 9.62
C LEU A 385 15.86 3.70 10.37
N TYR A 386 15.47 2.62 9.70
CA TYR A 386 15.52 1.29 10.29
C TYR A 386 15.99 0.19 9.33
N GLY A 387 16.37 -0.95 9.90
CA GLY A 387 16.77 -2.14 9.17
C GLY A 387 16.68 -3.40 10.04
N ARG A 388 17.00 -4.56 9.48
CA ARG A 388 16.89 -5.84 10.21
C ARG A 388 18.00 -5.91 11.25
N ALA A 389 17.67 -6.49 12.41
CA ALA A 389 18.63 -6.71 13.46
C ALA A 389 19.88 -7.46 12.95
N GLY A 390 21.06 -6.91 13.22
CA GLY A 390 22.36 -7.45 12.81
C GLY A 390 22.79 -7.12 11.39
N GLU A 391 21.96 -6.47 10.58
CA GLU A 391 22.39 -6.00 9.24
C GLU A 391 23.12 -4.66 9.34
N THR A 392 24.10 -4.47 8.46
CA THR A 392 24.79 -3.18 8.28
C THR A 392 23.91 -2.20 7.51
N GLY A 393 24.05 -0.91 7.82
CA GLY A 393 23.40 0.19 7.13
C GLY A 393 24.42 1.26 6.73
N GLU A 394 24.12 1.95 5.64
CA GLU A 394 24.88 3.06 5.10
C GLU A 394 23.88 4.15 4.68
N THR A 395 24.07 5.37 5.20
CA THR A 395 23.28 6.55 4.83
C THR A 395 24.19 7.66 4.36
N VAL A 396 23.85 8.31 3.25
CA VAL A 396 24.59 9.46 2.72
C VAL A 396 23.70 10.70 2.68
N LEU A 397 24.19 11.77 3.29
CA LEU A 397 23.55 13.09 3.32
C LEU A 397 24.45 14.12 2.63
N ARG A 398 23.86 15.06 1.87
CA ARG A 398 24.63 16.09 1.16
C ARG A 398 24.81 17.34 2.02
N TYR A 399 26.01 17.88 2.18
CA TYR A 399 26.32 19.12 2.89
C TYR A 399 27.27 20.01 2.06
N THR A 400 27.27 21.32 2.30
CA THR A 400 28.13 22.27 1.57
C THR A 400 29.56 22.31 2.10
N SER A 401 29.76 21.93 3.36
CA SER A 401 31.05 21.81 4.02
C SER A 401 30.96 20.72 5.09
N ALA A 402 32.10 20.29 5.63
CA ALA A 402 32.13 19.24 6.66
C ALA A 402 31.23 19.64 7.86
N PRO A 403 30.17 18.86 8.16
CA PRO A 403 29.37 19.10 9.35
C PRO A 403 30.04 18.49 10.59
N THR A 404 29.62 18.91 11.77
CA THR A 404 29.98 18.25 13.03
C THR A 404 29.00 17.10 13.28
N VAL A 405 29.53 15.88 13.41
CA VAL A 405 28.78 14.67 13.73
C VAL A 405 29.06 14.28 15.18
N THR A 406 28.00 14.15 15.98
CA THR A 406 28.09 13.72 17.38
C THR A 406 27.21 12.49 17.58
N VAL A 407 27.82 11.36 17.91
CA VAL A 407 27.09 10.15 18.30
C VAL A 407 26.65 10.30 19.76
N LEU A 408 25.35 10.39 19.99
CA LEU A 408 24.76 10.52 21.31
C LEU A 408 24.48 9.17 21.97
N GLU A 409 24.22 8.15 21.15
CA GLU A 409 23.91 6.79 21.58
C GLU A 409 24.31 5.79 20.48
N GLY A 410 24.74 4.60 20.86
CA GLY A 410 25.08 3.52 19.93
C GLY A 410 26.45 3.70 19.25
N LYS A 411 26.64 3.05 18.10
CA LYS A 411 27.90 3.07 17.33
C LYS A 411 27.61 3.45 15.89
N VAL A 412 28.17 4.57 15.45
CA VAL A 412 28.07 5.07 14.08
C VAL A 412 29.43 5.63 13.69
N MET A 413 29.93 5.21 12.53
CA MET A 413 31.12 5.78 11.91
C MET A 413 30.70 6.82 10.88
N SER A 414 31.45 7.91 10.78
CA SER A 414 31.15 8.98 9.80
C SER A 414 32.38 9.35 8.99
N ALA A 415 32.20 9.57 7.70
CA ALA A 415 33.23 10.11 6.80
C ALA A 415 32.62 11.19 5.90
N PHE A 416 33.34 12.29 5.68
CA PHE A 416 32.91 13.38 4.81
C PHE A 416 33.82 13.46 3.57
N ASP A 417 33.22 13.31 2.39
CA ASP A 417 33.86 13.55 1.11
C ASP A 417 33.65 15.02 0.71
N ALA A 418 34.68 15.84 0.85
CA ALA A 418 34.62 17.27 0.53
C ALA A 418 34.46 17.57 -0.97
N ALA A 419 34.84 16.65 -1.86
CA ALA A 419 34.71 16.85 -3.30
C ALA A 419 33.25 16.69 -3.75
N LYS A 420 32.51 15.77 -3.13
CA LYS A 420 31.08 15.55 -3.41
C LYS A 420 30.15 16.32 -2.46
N GLY A 421 30.66 16.70 -1.29
CA GLY A 421 29.83 17.18 -0.18
C GLY A 421 29.07 16.06 0.52
N ASP A 422 29.49 14.81 0.37
CA ASP A 422 28.76 13.65 0.88
C ASP A 422 29.24 13.31 2.30
N LEU A 423 28.34 13.40 3.28
CA LEU A 423 28.51 12.82 4.61
C LEU A 423 27.97 11.38 4.59
N ARG A 424 28.87 10.39 4.64
CA ARG A 424 28.53 8.98 4.79
C ARG A 424 28.51 8.59 6.26
N LEU A 425 27.48 7.84 6.65
CA LEU A 425 27.34 7.21 7.96
C LEU A 425 27.24 5.71 7.80
N ASP A 426 28.11 4.95 8.47
CA ASP A 426 28.16 3.50 8.47
C ASP A 426 27.80 2.98 9.88
N TYR A 427 26.90 2.00 9.96
CA TYR A 427 26.37 1.50 11.25
C TYR A 427 25.85 0.06 11.14
N MET A 428 25.54 -0.54 12.29
CA MET A 428 24.85 -1.82 12.38
C MET A 428 23.51 -1.61 13.08
N HIS A 429 22.44 -2.20 12.56
CA HIS A 429 21.13 -2.17 13.18
C HIS A 429 21.11 -3.10 14.40
N ALA A 430 21.40 -2.55 15.57
CA ALA A 430 21.42 -3.27 16.84
C ALA A 430 20.85 -2.40 17.95
N GLY A 431 19.55 -2.56 18.24
CA GLY A 431 18.79 -1.67 19.11
C GLY A 431 18.65 -0.28 18.49
N ARG A 432 19.26 0.72 19.15
CA ARG A 432 19.18 2.13 18.76
C ARG A 432 20.56 2.77 18.71
N ALA A 433 20.78 3.61 17.72
CA ALA A 433 21.80 4.65 17.72
C ALA A 433 21.17 6.01 17.43
N VAL A 434 21.72 7.07 18.03
CA VAL A 434 21.24 8.43 17.84
C VAL A 434 22.43 9.31 17.50
N VAL A 435 22.35 10.02 16.38
CA VAL A 435 23.41 10.90 15.88
C VAL A 435 22.85 12.30 15.73
N ARG A 436 23.58 13.29 16.22
CA ARG A 436 23.29 14.70 15.99
C ARG A 436 24.30 15.29 15.01
N ILE A 437 23.80 15.86 13.93
CA ILE A 437 24.59 16.49 12.88
C ILE A 437 24.27 17.98 12.86
N THR A 438 25.30 18.82 12.87
CA THR A 438 25.16 20.29 12.90
C THR A 438 26.17 20.96 11.98
N GLY A 439 25.84 22.16 11.49
CA GLY A 439 26.69 22.90 10.55
C GLY A 439 26.57 22.36 9.12
N GLY A 440 27.63 22.53 8.31
CA GLY A 440 27.64 22.07 6.93
C GLY A 440 26.60 22.73 6.01
N GLY A 441 26.08 23.90 6.39
CA GLY A 441 25.10 24.67 5.62
C GLY A 441 23.64 24.23 5.77
N ARG A 442 23.30 23.38 6.74
CA ARG A 442 21.94 22.88 6.96
C ARG A 442 21.47 23.05 8.41
N PRO A 443 20.14 23.00 8.66
CA PRO A 443 19.60 22.87 10.01
C PRO A 443 20.17 21.64 10.72
N ALA A 444 20.14 21.67 12.06
CA ALA A 444 20.56 20.54 12.86
C ALA A 444 19.67 19.32 12.57
N LEU A 445 20.28 18.15 12.39
CA LEU A 445 19.58 16.88 12.21
C LEU A 445 19.83 15.97 13.41
N THR A 446 18.76 15.41 13.98
CA THR A 446 18.83 14.25 14.86
C THR A 446 18.41 13.01 14.07
N LEU A 447 19.38 12.17 13.76
CA LEU A 447 19.18 10.91 13.06
C LEU A 447 19.08 9.76 14.06
N ILE A 448 17.96 9.07 14.06
CA ILE A 448 17.70 7.86 14.82
C ILE A 448 17.85 6.68 13.88
N LEU A 449 18.74 5.76 14.23
CA LEU A 449 19.02 4.53 13.50
C LEU A 449 18.59 3.37 14.39
N ALA A 450 17.68 2.53 13.92
CA ALA A 450 17.07 1.50 14.75
C ALA A 450 17.03 0.13 14.05
N ASP A 451 17.11 -0.95 14.80
CA ASP A 451 16.57 -2.21 14.28
C ASP A 451 15.03 -2.17 14.22
N GLU A 452 14.43 -3.10 13.49
CA GLU A 452 12.98 -3.16 13.33
C GLU A 452 12.21 -3.20 14.66
N ALA A 453 12.69 -3.96 15.65
CA ALA A 453 12.01 -4.11 16.94
C ALA A 453 12.00 -2.81 17.75
N GLU A 454 13.05 -1.99 17.63
CA GLU A 454 13.09 -0.66 18.21
C GLU A 454 12.29 0.36 17.39
N ALA A 455 12.37 0.31 16.05
CA ALA A 455 11.72 1.26 15.16
C ALA A 455 10.19 1.23 15.26
N VAL A 456 9.60 0.04 15.44
CA VAL A 456 8.14 -0.12 15.61
C VAL A 456 7.63 0.47 16.93
N ARG A 457 8.49 0.93 17.84
CA ARG A 457 8.06 1.63 19.05
C ARG A 457 7.81 3.12 18.81
N TYR A 458 8.25 3.65 17.68
CA TYR A 458 8.05 5.06 17.35
C TYR A 458 6.69 5.29 16.69
N TRP A 459 6.05 6.38 17.09
CA TRP A 459 4.74 6.84 16.64
C TRP A 459 4.83 8.32 16.28
N ARG A 460 4.26 8.69 15.14
CA ARG A 460 4.08 10.10 14.78
C ARG A 460 2.83 10.62 15.47
N GLY A 461 2.98 11.62 16.34
CA GLY A 461 1.86 12.31 16.97
C GLY A 461 1.18 13.29 16.00
N SER A 462 0.00 13.78 16.39
CA SER A 462 -0.76 14.80 15.62
C SER A 462 0.00 16.11 15.42
N ASP A 463 0.87 16.46 16.38
CA ASP A 463 1.52 17.78 16.46
C ASP A 463 2.97 17.75 15.94
N ALA A 464 3.25 16.93 14.92
CA ALA A 464 4.58 16.75 14.33
C ALA A 464 5.68 16.29 15.31
N VAL A 465 5.31 15.62 16.41
CA VAL A 465 6.25 14.98 17.33
C VAL A 465 6.49 13.52 16.98
N LEU A 466 7.70 13.02 17.27
CA LEU A 466 8.03 11.60 17.21
C LEU A 466 8.11 11.04 18.63
N VAL A 467 7.16 10.18 18.99
CA VAL A 467 7.04 9.62 20.34
C VAL A 467 7.50 8.17 20.32
N ARG A 468 8.40 7.81 21.23
CA ARG A 468 8.78 6.42 21.48
C ARG A 468 7.87 5.84 22.56
N GLY A 469 6.93 4.98 22.16
CA GLY A 469 5.97 4.32 23.03
C GLY A 469 6.45 2.99 23.61
N PRO A 470 5.63 2.38 24.48
CA PRO A 470 5.79 0.98 24.85
C PRO A 470 5.60 0.07 23.62
N THR A 471 6.10 -1.15 23.75
CA THR A 471 5.86 -2.26 22.82
C THR A 471 4.45 -2.80 23.00
#